data_AF-A0AAF0TML1-F1
#
_entry.id   AF-A0AAF0TML1-F1
#
_cell.length_a   1.000
_cell.length_b   1.000
_cell.length_c   1.000
_cell.angle_alpha   90.00
_cell.angle_beta   90.00
_cell.angle_gamma   90.00
#
_symmetry.space_group_name_H-M   'P 1'
#
loop_
_entity.id
_entity.type
_entity.pdbx_description
1 polymer ?
#
loop_
_entity_poly.entity_id
_entity_poly.type
_entity_poly.pdbx_seq_one_letter_code
_entity_poly.pdbx_strand_id
1 'polypeptide(L)'
;MQVCKGLEIVTNKITHTENQGHEIEPYSDFTTEDFCLQAIVYVENFLKTQRVPIIVGRSNLYIEKLVEDPLFMFKYKYDSCVIWTDVEKSVLNRRVDMRVDAMVNAGLVDEVRQIFIPDVYYTKGIRKFIGVPEMDRYLKEETNIDEDDESKKTILQSSIANTSIILVY
;
A
#
# COMPACT_ATOMS: atom_id res chain seq x y z
N MET A 1 -0.35 4.63 0.13
CA MET A 1 -1.40 3.60 0.00
C MET A 1 -2.10 3.33 1.33
N GLN A 2 -1.39 3.16 2.45
CA GLN A 2 -1.99 2.91 3.78
C GLN A 2 -2.84 4.04 4.38
N VAL A 3 -2.87 5.21 3.72
CA VAL A 3 -3.68 6.37 4.11
C VAL A 3 -5.12 6.28 3.61
N CYS A 4 -5.43 5.42 2.65
CA CYS A 4 -6.80 5.30 2.12
C CYS A 4 -7.68 4.43 3.03
N LYS A 5 -8.97 4.73 3.06
CA LYS A 5 -10.00 3.92 3.71
C LYS A 5 -10.35 2.69 2.84
N GLY A 6 -10.51 1.53 3.48
CA GLY A 6 -10.76 0.25 2.82
C GLY A 6 -9.49 -0.39 2.25
N LEU A 7 -9.65 -1.59 1.68
CA LEU A 7 -8.53 -2.43 1.22
C LEU A 7 -7.49 -2.73 2.32
N GLU A 8 -7.94 -3.12 3.52
CA GLU A 8 -7.06 -3.34 4.67
C GLU A 8 -6.08 -4.49 4.43
N ILE A 9 -6.54 -5.56 3.78
CA ILE A 9 -5.73 -6.74 3.46
C ILE A 9 -4.73 -6.37 2.37
N VAL A 10 -5.21 -5.84 1.24
CA VAL A 10 -4.39 -5.44 0.08
C VAL A 10 -3.34 -4.39 0.44
N THR A 11 -3.69 -3.42 1.30
CA THR A 11 -2.75 -2.38 1.76
C THR A 11 -1.85 -2.81 2.90
N ASN A 12 -2.05 -4.03 3.43
CA ASN A 12 -1.36 -4.57 4.60
C ASN A 12 -1.38 -3.54 5.74
N LYS A 13 -2.59 -3.04 6.04
CA LYS A 13 -2.81 -2.06 7.11
C LYS A 13 -2.72 -2.78 8.46
N ILE A 14 -2.07 -2.15 9.43
CA ILE A 14 -2.01 -2.70 10.79
C ILE A 14 -3.43 -2.64 11.38
N THR A 15 -3.91 -3.75 11.94
CA THR A 15 -5.25 -3.85 12.53
C THR A 15 -5.51 -2.80 13.61
N HIS A 16 -6.76 -2.36 13.67
CA HIS A 16 -7.32 -1.10 14.21
C HIS A 16 -6.99 -0.65 15.65
N THR A 17 -6.09 -1.30 16.39
CA THR A 17 -5.91 -1.01 17.83
C THR A 17 -5.04 0.21 18.12
N GLU A 18 -4.30 0.76 17.14
CA GLU A 18 -3.30 1.82 17.37
C GLU A 18 -3.30 2.98 16.35
N ASN A 19 -4.33 3.12 15.52
CA ASN A 19 -4.30 4.11 14.43
C ASN A 19 -5.05 5.40 14.80
N GLN A 20 -4.29 6.45 15.18
CA GLN A 20 -4.81 7.83 15.31
C GLN A 20 -4.55 8.68 14.06
N GLY A 21 -4.17 8.08 12.93
CA GLY A 21 -3.92 8.79 11.67
C GLY A 21 -5.19 9.19 10.92
N HIS A 22 -5.11 10.26 10.11
CA HIS A 22 -6.17 10.66 9.19
C HIS A 22 -6.33 9.63 8.06
N GLU A 23 -7.53 9.11 7.87
CA GLU A 23 -7.89 8.30 6.70
C GLU A 23 -8.42 9.17 5.57
N ILE A 24 -8.00 8.85 4.34
CA ILE A 24 -8.37 9.55 3.11
C ILE A 24 -9.44 8.73 2.39
N GLU A 25 -10.38 9.42 1.74
CA GLU A 25 -11.46 8.76 1.00
C GLU A 25 -10.94 7.85 -0.13
N PRO A 26 -11.63 6.73 -0.43
CA PRO A 26 -11.12 5.65 -1.29
C PRO A 26 -10.84 6.01 -2.77
N TYR A 27 -11.12 7.23 -3.21
CA TYR A 27 -10.92 7.66 -4.60
C TYR A 27 -10.28 9.04 -4.74
N SER A 28 -9.82 9.60 -3.62
CA SER A 28 -9.01 10.81 -3.60
C SER A 28 -7.55 10.45 -3.90
N ASP A 29 -6.91 11.25 -4.75
CA ASP A 29 -5.45 11.17 -4.87
C ASP A 29 -4.83 11.85 -3.65
N PHE A 30 -3.85 11.18 -3.05
CA PHE A 30 -3.01 11.75 -2.01
C PHE A 30 -1.67 12.11 -2.63
N THR A 31 -1.32 13.40 -2.58
CA THR A 31 -0.10 13.90 -3.19
C THR A 31 1.07 13.88 -2.21
N THR A 32 2.27 14.05 -2.74
CA THR A 32 3.48 14.23 -1.94
C THR A 32 3.42 15.49 -1.08
N GLU A 33 2.78 16.55 -1.59
CA GLU A 33 2.57 17.82 -0.89
C GLU A 33 1.60 17.64 0.29
N ASP A 34 0.48 16.93 0.09
CA ASP A 34 -0.47 16.63 1.17
C ASP A 34 0.20 15.88 2.32
N PHE A 35 1.03 14.89 1.98
CA PHE A 35 1.83 14.17 2.96
C PHE A 35 2.76 15.08 3.74
N CYS A 36 3.53 15.92 3.06
CA CYS A 36 4.52 16.77 3.73
C CYS A 36 3.85 17.74 4.71
N LEU A 37 2.74 18.36 4.30
CA LEU A 37 1.97 19.25 5.15
C LEU A 37 1.43 18.53 6.40
N GLN A 38 0.84 17.35 6.22
CA GLN A 38 0.32 16.57 7.35
C GLN A 38 1.45 16.08 8.27
N ALA A 39 2.55 15.57 7.71
CA ALA A 39 3.69 15.07 8.47
C ALA A 39 4.28 16.15 9.36
N ILE A 40 4.44 17.38 8.85
CA ILE A 40 4.94 18.51 9.64
C ILE A 40 4.01 18.84 10.80
N VAL A 41 2.69 18.89 10.56
CA VAL A 41 1.71 19.15 11.61
C VAL A 41 1.80 18.10 12.72
N TYR A 42 1.90 16.82 12.37
CA TYR A 42 2.06 15.75 13.36
C TYR A 42 3.38 15.85 14.11
N VAL A 43 4.50 16.05 13.42
CA VAL A 43 5.83 16.23 14.03
C VAL A 43 5.80 17.34 15.07
N GLU A 44 5.29 18.52 14.71
CA GLU A 44 5.18 19.67 15.61
C GLU A 44 4.29 19.37 16.83
N ASN A 45 3.17 18.68 16.64
CA ASN A 45 2.29 18.29 17.74
C ASN A 45 2.96 17.29 18.70
N PHE A 46 3.67 16.28 18.17
CA PHE A 46 4.39 15.32 18.99
C PHE A 46 5.52 15.98 19.79
N LEU A 47 6.29 16.86 19.16
CA LEU A 47 7.36 17.60 19.83
C LEU A 47 6.83 18.49 20.97
N LYS A 48 5.69 19.17 20.78
CA LYS A 48 5.02 19.93 21.86
C LYS A 48 4.62 19.07 23.05
N THR A 49 4.34 17.79 22.83
CA THR A 49 4.01 16.82 23.88
C THR A 49 5.23 16.08 24.45
N GLN A 50 6.45 16.55 24.15
CA GLN A 50 7.72 15.93 24.55
C GLN A 50 7.87 14.47 24.09
N ARG A 51 7.29 14.14 22.93
CA ARG A 51 7.43 12.82 22.30
C ARG A 51 8.36 12.91 21.09
N VAL A 52 9.06 11.81 20.81
CA VAL A 52 9.90 11.68 19.61
C VAL A 52 9.02 11.21 18.44
N PRO A 53 8.84 12.03 17.37
CA PRO A 53 8.08 11.62 16.21
C PRO A 53 8.88 10.59 15.39
N ILE A 54 8.22 9.51 14.98
CA ILE A 54 8.79 8.49 14.08
C ILE A 54 7.93 8.45 12.82
N ILE A 55 8.55 8.73 11.67
CA ILE A 55 7.91 8.63 10.37
C ILE A 55 8.29 7.28 9.76
N VAL A 56 7.29 6.44 9.50
CA VAL A 56 7.48 5.10 8.93
C VAL A 56 6.77 5.04 7.58
N GLY A 57 7.48 4.59 6.55
CA GLY A 57 6.91 4.42 5.22
C GLY A 57 7.85 3.70 4.26
N ARG A 58 7.28 3.10 3.21
CA ARG A 58 8.05 2.43 2.14
C ARG A 58 8.32 3.33 0.94
N SER A 59 7.62 4.45 0.82
CA SER A 59 7.69 5.28 -0.39
C SER A 59 8.79 6.33 -0.23
N ASN A 60 9.97 6.03 -0.77
CA ASN A 60 11.13 6.92 -0.71
C ASN A 60 10.82 8.30 -1.29
N LEU A 61 9.99 8.38 -2.34
CA LEU A 61 9.57 9.65 -2.95
C LEU A 61 8.94 10.63 -1.94
N TYR A 62 8.12 10.13 -1.01
CA TYR A 62 7.44 10.97 -0.03
C TYR A 62 8.40 11.47 1.05
N ILE A 63 9.31 10.59 1.50
CA ILE A 63 10.34 10.94 2.48
C ILE A 63 11.35 11.91 1.86
N GLU A 64 11.77 11.66 0.62
CA GLU A 64 12.66 12.52 -0.15
C GLU A 64 12.05 13.91 -0.32
N LYS A 65 10.79 13.99 -0.76
CA LYS A 65 10.07 15.28 -0.85
C LYS A 65 10.04 16.01 0.49
N LEU A 66 9.72 15.33 1.59
CA LEU A 66 9.65 15.96 2.91
C LEU A 66 11.01 16.47 3.37
N VAL A 67 12.06 15.67 3.18
CA VAL A 67 13.39 15.90 3.76
C VAL A 67 14.24 16.83 2.89
N GLU A 68 14.17 16.70 1.57
CA GLU A 68 15.03 17.42 0.61
C GLU A 68 14.41 18.69 0.06
N ASP A 69 13.08 18.82 0.01
CA ASP A 69 12.44 19.99 -0.59
C ASP A 69 12.69 21.26 0.24
N PRO A 70 13.31 22.30 -0.34
CA PRO A 70 13.59 23.55 0.37
C PRO A 70 12.35 24.23 0.94
N LEU A 71 11.15 24.00 0.37
CA LEU A 71 9.90 24.57 0.87
C LEU A 71 9.61 24.18 2.32
N PHE A 72 10.00 22.97 2.73
CA PHE A 72 9.75 22.47 4.08
C PHE A 72 10.90 22.77 5.05
N MET A 73 12.10 23.01 4.51
CA MET A 73 13.34 23.26 5.27
C MET A 73 13.59 22.20 6.36
N PHE A 74 13.19 20.96 6.13
CA PHE A 74 13.05 19.93 7.16
C PHE A 74 14.38 19.65 7.89
N LYS A 75 15.48 19.49 7.13
CA LYS A 75 16.83 19.28 7.67
C LYS A 75 17.35 20.42 8.55
N TYR A 76 16.84 21.64 8.36
CA TYR A 76 17.24 22.80 9.17
C TYR A 76 16.42 22.93 10.45
N LYS A 77 15.19 22.39 10.46
CA LYS A 77 14.27 22.48 11.59
C LYS A 77 14.42 21.32 12.57
N TYR A 78 14.79 20.14 12.10
CA TYR A 78 14.78 18.92 12.89
C TYR A 78 16.11 18.19 12.81
N ASP A 79 16.62 17.77 13.97
CA ASP A 79 17.69 16.77 14.03
C ASP A 79 17.07 15.39 13.76
N SER A 80 17.45 14.79 12.64
CA SER A 80 16.79 13.60 12.11
C SER A 80 17.77 12.42 12.02
N CYS A 81 17.28 11.25 12.41
CA CYS A 81 17.99 9.98 12.27
C CYS A 81 17.25 9.11 11.26
N VAL A 82 17.97 8.62 10.26
CA VAL A 82 17.41 7.72 9.24
C VAL A 82 17.87 6.30 9.55
N ILE A 83 16.90 5.41 9.79
CA ILE A 83 17.14 3.99 10.01
C ILE A 83 16.75 3.24 8.73
N TRP A 84 17.73 2.61 8.09
CA TRP A 84 17.50 1.75 6.93
C TRP A 84 17.52 0.29 7.37
N THR A 85 16.45 -0.44 7.08
CA THR A 85 16.40 -1.90 7.27
C THR A 85 16.72 -2.60 5.96
N ASP A 86 17.81 -3.36 5.93
CA ASP A 86 18.21 -4.15 4.78
C ASP A 86 18.05 -5.65 5.05
N VAL A 87 17.77 -6.42 4.00
CA VAL A 87 17.59 -7.87 4.07
C VAL A 87 18.01 -8.51 2.75
N GLU A 88 18.59 -9.70 2.83
CA GLU A 88 18.96 -10.47 1.65
C GLU A 88 17.73 -10.71 0.74
N LYS A 89 17.89 -10.51 -0.57
CA LYS A 89 16.80 -10.64 -1.56
C LYS A 89 16.09 -11.99 -1.48
N SER A 90 16.82 -13.09 -1.28
CA SER A 90 16.22 -14.43 -1.17
C SER A 90 15.28 -14.55 0.05
N VAL A 91 15.69 -14.00 1.19
CA VAL A 91 14.90 -13.96 2.43
C VAL A 91 13.70 -13.02 2.28
N LEU A 92 13.88 -11.88 1.62
CA LEU A 92 12.79 -10.95 1.32
C LEU A 92 11.73 -11.61 0.45
N ASN A 93 12.12 -12.22 -0.67
CA ASN A 93 11.21 -12.88 -1.60
C ASN A 93 10.37 -13.93 -0.87
N ARG A 94 11.03 -14.82 -0.10
CA ARG A 94 10.33 -15.84 0.67
C ARG A 94 9.30 -15.24 1.64
N ARG A 95 9.64 -14.14 2.31
CA ARG A 95 8.71 -13.46 3.23
C ARG A 95 7.55 -12.78 2.50
N VAL A 96 7.81 -12.22 1.31
CA VAL A 96 6.76 -11.62 0.47
C VAL A 96 5.78 -12.70 0.02
N ASP A 97 6.26 -13.84 -0.49
CA ASP A 97 5.42 -14.95 -0.94
C ASP A 97 4.54 -15.46 0.21
N MET A 98 5.15 -15.76 1.36
CA MET A 98 4.41 -16.20 2.56
C MET A 98 3.35 -15.18 3.01
N ARG A 99 3.63 -13.89 2.85
CA ARG A 99 2.69 -12.83 3.21
C ARG A 99 1.55 -12.74 2.20
N VAL A 100 1.82 -12.87 0.91
CA VAL A 100 0.78 -12.89 -0.12
C VAL A 100 -0.13 -14.11 0.09
N ASP A 101 0.43 -15.28 0.39
CA ASP A 101 -0.35 -16.46 0.75
C ASP A 101 -1.27 -16.20 1.96
N ALA A 102 -0.73 -15.55 3.01
CA ALA A 102 -1.52 -15.17 4.18
C ALA A 102 -2.63 -14.14 3.83
N MET A 103 -2.35 -13.18 2.95
CA MET A 103 -3.31 -12.19 2.47
C MET A 103 -4.44 -12.85 1.67
N VAL A 104 -4.11 -13.79 0.79
CA VAL A 104 -5.10 -14.58 0.02
C VAL A 104 -6.00 -15.37 0.98
N ASN A 105 -5.41 -16.07 1.96
CA ASN A 105 -6.16 -16.82 2.97
C ASN A 105 -7.02 -15.91 3.87
N ALA A 106 -6.62 -14.65 4.07
CA ALA A 106 -7.38 -13.66 4.81
C ALA A 106 -8.54 -13.04 4.02
N GLY A 107 -8.67 -13.34 2.72
CA GLY A 107 -9.74 -12.83 1.86
C GLY A 107 -9.32 -11.68 0.93
N LEU A 108 -8.05 -11.58 0.53
CA LEU A 108 -7.58 -10.56 -0.43
C LEU A 108 -8.43 -10.55 -1.71
N VAL A 109 -8.74 -11.72 -2.25
CA VAL A 109 -9.53 -11.83 -3.49
C VAL A 109 -10.95 -11.29 -3.29
N ASP A 110 -11.55 -11.61 -2.15
CA ASP A 110 -12.89 -11.12 -1.78
C ASP A 110 -12.89 -9.60 -1.59
N GLU A 111 -11.83 -9.06 -0.98
CA GLU A 111 -11.66 -7.62 -0.77
C GLU A 111 -11.54 -6.87 -2.09
N VAL A 112 -10.75 -7.37 -3.05
CA VAL A 112 -10.63 -6.76 -4.38
C VAL A 112 -11.92 -6.90 -5.18
N ARG A 113 -12.62 -8.04 -5.06
CA ARG A 113 -13.90 -8.27 -5.74
C ARG A 113 -14.96 -7.23 -5.37
N GLN A 114 -15.00 -6.77 -4.12
CA GLN A 114 -15.97 -5.77 -3.67
C GLN A 114 -15.82 -4.40 -4.35
N ILE A 115 -14.62 -4.06 -4.81
CA ILE A 115 -14.34 -2.78 -5.48
C ILE A 115 -14.17 -2.91 -6.99
N PHE A 116 -14.30 -4.14 -7.51
CA PHE A 116 -14.07 -4.44 -8.90
C PHE A 116 -15.16 -3.82 -9.78
N ILE A 117 -14.71 -3.07 -10.79
CA ILE A 117 -15.58 -2.48 -11.80
C ILE A 117 -14.95 -2.78 -13.16
N PRO A 118 -15.66 -3.51 -14.04
CA PRO A 118 -15.13 -3.90 -15.34
C PRO A 118 -14.81 -2.67 -16.20
N ASP A 119 -13.76 -2.80 -17.02
CA ASP A 119 -13.35 -1.84 -18.06
C ASP A 119 -12.98 -0.43 -17.56
N VAL A 120 -12.43 -0.33 -16.35
CA VAL A 120 -11.92 0.94 -15.82
C VAL A 120 -10.40 0.95 -15.70
N TYR A 121 -9.82 2.13 -15.90
CA TYR A 121 -8.38 2.37 -15.73
C TYR A 121 -7.96 2.34 -14.26
N TYR A 122 -6.87 1.62 -13.99
CA TYR A 122 -6.23 1.49 -12.67
C TYR A 122 -5.28 2.67 -12.34
N THR A 123 -5.68 3.90 -12.70
CA THR A 123 -4.81 5.08 -12.64
C THR A 123 -5.21 6.09 -11.57
N LYS A 124 -6.16 5.78 -10.68
CA LYS A 124 -6.64 6.69 -9.62
C LYS A 124 -6.96 5.98 -8.30
N GLY A 125 -6.68 6.67 -7.18
CA GLY A 125 -7.07 6.24 -5.83
C GLY A 125 -6.65 4.80 -5.49
N ILE A 126 -7.54 4.08 -4.81
CA ILE A 126 -7.31 2.68 -4.37
C ILE A 126 -7.04 1.71 -5.52
N ARG A 127 -7.42 2.05 -6.76
CA ARG A 127 -7.26 1.17 -7.92
C ARG A 127 -5.80 1.01 -8.35
N LYS A 128 -4.91 1.91 -7.91
CA LYS A 128 -3.46 1.81 -8.14
C LYS A 128 -2.79 0.76 -7.25
N PHE A 129 -3.48 0.22 -6.25
CA PHE A 129 -2.84 -0.58 -5.22
C PHE A 129 -2.43 -1.94 -5.77
N ILE A 130 -1.20 -2.35 -5.46
CA ILE A 130 -0.67 -3.65 -5.87
C ILE A 130 -1.58 -4.74 -5.30
N GLY A 131 -2.04 -5.63 -6.16
CA GLY A 131 -3.08 -6.63 -5.89
C GLY A 131 -4.42 -6.31 -6.54
N VAL A 132 -4.70 -5.05 -6.89
CA VAL A 132 -5.96 -4.67 -7.57
C VAL A 132 -5.87 -4.88 -9.09
N PRO A 133 -4.91 -4.27 -9.83
CA PRO A 133 -4.78 -4.51 -11.27
C PRO A 133 -4.49 -5.97 -11.63
N GLU A 134 -3.75 -6.68 -10.78
CA GLU A 134 -3.33 -8.06 -11.01
C GLU A 134 -4.52 -9.04 -10.96
N MET A 135 -5.58 -8.69 -10.24
CA MET A 135 -6.80 -9.49 -10.13
C MET A 135 -7.82 -9.19 -11.23
N ASP A 136 -7.63 -8.15 -12.04
CA ASP A 136 -8.57 -7.75 -13.11
C ASP A 136 -8.92 -8.91 -14.04
N ARG A 137 -7.90 -9.63 -14.52
CA ARG A 137 -8.08 -10.75 -15.44
C ARG A 137 -8.89 -11.88 -14.79
N TYR A 138 -8.53 -12.26 -13.57
CA TYR A 138 -9.25 -13.31 -12.84
C TYR A 138 -10.72 -12.94 -12.63
N LEU A 139 -11.00 -11.71 -12.20
CA LEU A 139 -12.36 -11.28 -11.88
C LEU A 139 -13.25 -11.14 -13.12
N LYS A 140 -12.69 -10.82 -14.29
CA LYS A 140 -13.41 -10.87 -15.57
C LYS A 140 -13.83 -12.30 -15.92
N GLU A 141 -12.88 -13.22 -15.87
CA GLU A 141 -13.09 -14.62 -16.24
C GLU A 141 -13.94 -15.39 -15.21
N GLU A 142 -13.95 -14.97 -13.94
CA GLU A 142 -14.82 -15.54 -12.91
C GLU A 142 -16.31 -15.43 -13.29
N THR A 143 -16.68 -14.37 -14.01
CA THR A 143 -18.06 -14.15 -14.50
C THR A 143 -18.35 -14.87 -15.82
N ASN A 144 -17.33 -15.46 -16.46
CA ASN A 144 -17.45 -16.18 -17.71
C ASN A 144 -17.97 -17.61 -17.46
N ILE A 145 -19.14 -17.93 -18.02
CA ILE A 145 -19.82 -19.23 -17.84
C ILE A 145 -19.16 -20.31 -18.71
N ASP A 146 -18.47 -19.92 -19.78
CA ASP A 146 -17.88 -20.84 -20.76
C ASP A 146 -16.52 -21.39 -20.33
N GLU A 147 -15.88 -20.80 -19.32
CA GLU A 147 -14.54 -21.18 -18.89
C GLU A 147 -14.58 -22.21 -17.74
N ASP A 148 -13.78 -23.26 -17.87
CA ASP A 148 -13.74 -24.36 -16.90
C ASP A 148 -13.04 -23.98 -15.59
N ASP A 149 -13.37 -24.69 -14.52
CA ASP A 149 -12.87 -24.40 -13.17
C ASP A 149 -11.34 -24.51 -13.04
N GLU A 150 -10.68 -25.37 -13.84
CA GLU A 150 -9.22 -25.55 -13.79
C GLU A 150 -8.50 -24.39 -14.48
N SER A 151 -9.07 -23.88 -15.58
CA SER A 151 -8.61 -22.66 -16.25
C SER A 151 -8.72 -21.45 -15.33
N LYS A 152 -9.86 -21.27 -14.64
CA LYS A 152 -10.06 -20.19 -13.65
C LYS A 152 -9.05 -20.23 -12.52
N LYS A 153 -8.78 -21.43 -11.98
CA LYS A 153 -7.78 -21.65 -10.94
C LYS A 153 -6.37 -21.30 -11.39
N THR A 154 -6.02 -21.63 -12.63
CA THR A 154 -4.70 -21.32 -13.22
C THR A 154 -4.51 -19.81 -13.37
N ILE A 155 -5.56 -19.09 -13.79
CA ILE A 155 -5.55 -17.62 -13.90
C ILE A 155 -5.39 -16.99 -12.51
N LEU A 156 -6.12 -17.48 -11.50
CA LEU A 156 -5.99 -17.00 -10.12
C LEU A 156 -4.56 -17.16 -9.60
N GLN A 157 -3.96 -18.33 -9.78
CA GLN A 157 -2.58 -18.58 -9.36
C GLN A 157 -1.59 -17.63 -10.07
N SER A 158 -1.81 -17.37 -11.36
CA SER A 158 -0.98 -16.44 -12.13
C SER A 158 -1.12 -15.00 -11.62
N SER A 159 -2.34 -14.57 -11.28
CA SER A 159 -2.62 -13.26 -10.67
C SER A 159 -1.92 -13.09 -9.32
N ILE A 160 -1.99 -14.10 -8.45
CA ILE A 160 -1.32 -14.10 -7.13
C ILE A 160 0.20 -14.05 -7.28
N ALA A 161 0.77 -14.82 -8.22
CA ALA A 161 2.20 -14.81 -8.48
C ALA A 161 2.67 -13.43 -8.96
N ASN A 162 1.92 -12.77 -9.85
CA ASN A 162 2.24 -11.43 -10.33
C ASN A 162 2.22 -10.40 -9.18
N THR A 163 1.27 -10.49 -8.25
CA THR A 163 1.24 -9.64 -7.05
C THR A 163 2.51 -9.81 -6.22
N SER A 164 2.98 -11.04 -6.04
CA SER A 164 4.20 -11.34 -5.29
C SER A 164 5.45 -10.76 -5.96
N ILE A 165 5.56 -10.89 -7.28
CA ILE A 165 6.66 -10.32 -8.07
C ILE A 165 6.73 -8.81 -7.88
N ILE A 166 5.60 -8.11 -8.00
CA ILE A 166 5.57 -6.64 -7.94
C ILE A 166 5.89 -6.12 -6.53
N LEU A 167 5.54 -6.84 -5.47
CA LEU A 167 5.84 -6.43 -4.09
C LEU A 167 7.33 -6.46 -3.71
N VAL A 168 8.14 -7.15 -4.51
CA VAL A 168 9.61 -7.26 -4.38
C VAL A 168 10.34 -6.11 -5.10
N TYR A 169 9.72 -5.50 -6.11
CA TYR A 169 10.28 -4.40 -6.91
C TYR A 169 9.72 -3.04 -6.49
#